data_AF-A0A957QLW6-F1
#
_entry.id   AF-A0A957QLW6-F1
#
_cell.length_a   1.000
_cell.length_b   1.000
_cell.length_c   1.000
_cell.angle_alpha   90.00
_cell.angle_beta   90.00
_cell.angle_gamma   90.00
#
_symmetry.space_group_name_H-M   'P 1'
#
loop_
_entity.id
_entity.type
_entity.pdbx_description
1 polymer ?
#
loop_
_entity_poly.entity_id
_entity_poly.type
_entity_poly.pdbx_seq_one_letter_code
_entity_poly.pdbx_strand_id
1 'polypeptide(L)'
;WNAAASGLGADGIVESLVRYSKYDVPGNIQADVRDYVSRFGRLKLRQGAAGELLLTSDDPLLMLEVSRNRKLRPLIREEIDQYTVRVDSGLRGHVKKALVDIGYPAEDLAGYVDGAGLSLHLLPAMRSAGQPFSLRHYQQDAVEVFHARGSVHGGSGVIVLPCGAGKTLVGMGVMEKLQTNTLILTTNTVAVRQWMDELHDKTSLDPAEIGEYT
;
A
#
# COMPACT_ATOMS: atom_id res chain seq x y z
N TRP A 1 10.59 8.86 -0.05
CA TRP A 1 10.24 7.71 -0.91
C TRP A 1 8.78 7.65 -1.30
N ASN A 2 7.80 7.78 -0.38
CA ASN A 2 6.38 7.80 -0.79
C ASN A 2 6.07 8.87 -1.85
N ALA A 3 6.67 10.07 -1.74
CA ALA A 3 6.55 11.11 -2.77
C ALA A 3 7.10 10.65 -4.15
N ALA A 4 8.24 9.97 -4.17
CA ALA A 4 8.80 9.41 -5.40
C ALA A 4 7.90 8.29 -5.97
N ALA A 5 7.37 7.43 -5.11
CA ALA A 5 6.41 6.39 -5.48
C ALA A 5 5.10 6.95 -6.05
N SER A 6 4.70 8.16 -5.64
CA SER A 6 3.57 8.89 -6.22
C SER A 6 3.93 9.72 -7.46
N GLY A 7 5.15 9.58 -8.00
CA GLY A 7 5.59 10.24 -9.22
C GLY A 7 6.19 11.65 -9.05
N LEU A 8 6.42 12.12 -7.83
CA LEU A 8 7.10 13.42 -7.61
C LEU A 8 8.61 13.28 -7.81
N GLY A 9 9.14 13.98 -8.81
CA GLY A 9 10.57 14.09 -9.05
C GLY A 9 11.29 14.96 -8.02
N ALA A 10 12.60 14.74 -7.85
CA ALA A 10 13.40 15.45 -6.87
C ALA A 10 13.37 16.97 -7.08
N ASP A 11 13.50 17.43 -8.33
CA ASP A 11 13.53 18.86 -8.64
C ASP A 11 12.17 19.52 -8.34
N GLY A 12 11.05 18.86 -8.62
CA GLY A 12 9.73 19.38 -8.27
C GLY A 12 9.52 19.50 -6.75
N ILE A 13 10.07 18.56 -5.97
CA ILE A 13 10.07 18.62 -4.51
C ILE A 13 10.93 19.80 -4.03
N VAL A 14 12.15 19.94 -4.55
CA VAL A 14 13.07 21.03 -4.18
C VAL A 14 12.48 22.39 -4.56
N GLU A 15 11.93 22.53 -5.76
CA GLU A 15 11.26 23.75 -6.22
C GLU A 15 10.10 24.12 -5.29
N SER A 16 9.28 23.15 -4.90
CA SER A 16 8.18 23.37 -3.95
C SER A 16 8.69 23.86 -2.60
N LEU A 17 9.77 23.26 -2.08
CA LEU A 17 10.37 23.69 -0.82
C LEU A 17 10.86 25.14 -0.93
N VAL A 18 11.60 25.48 -1.99
CA VAL A 18 12.12 26.85 -2.22
C VAL A 18 10.99 27.86 -2.39
N ARG A 19 9.93 27.49 -3.11
CA ARG A 19 8.79 28.37 -3.37
C ARG A 19 8.00 28.72 -2.11
N TYR A 20 7.84 27.77 -1.19
CA TYR A 20 7.00 27.93 -0.01
C TYR A 20 7.80 28.18 1.28
N SER A 21 9.14 28.18 1.22
CA SER A 21 9.99 28.45 2.38
C SER A 21 10.07 29.94 2.68
N LYS A 22 9.94 30.31 3.96
CA LYS A 22 10.18 31.68 4.44
C LYS A 22 11.67 32.07 4.37
N TYR A 23 12.56 31.09 4.47
CA TYR A 23 14.02 31.23 4.46
C TYR A 23 14.62 30.31 3.41
N ASP A 24 15.86 30.57 3.00
CA ASP A 24 16.54 29.72 2.02
C ASP A 24 16.63 28.27 2.50
N VAL A 25 16.31 27.34 1.58
CA VAL A 25 16.42 25.90 1.85
C VAL A 25 17.90 25.51 1.86
N PRO A 26 18.43 24.98 2.98
CA PRO A 26 19.84 24.62 3.08
C PRO A 26 20.27 23.61 2.01
N GLY A 27 21.48 23.80 1.46
CA GLY A 27 21.97 22.98 0.34
C GLY A 27 22.08 21.48 0.66
N ASN A 28 22.37 21.12 1.91
CA ASN A 28 22.38 19.72 2.36
C ASN A 28 21.00 19.08 2.27
N ILE A 29 19.92 19.81 2.61
CA ILE A 29 18.55 19.29 2.48
C ILE A 29 18.20 19.04 1.02
N GLN A 30 18.61 19.94 0.12
CA GLN A 30 18.38 19.76 -1.32
C GLN A 30 19.17 18.55 -1.87
N ALA A 31 20.39 18.35 -1.40
CA ALA A 31 21.21 17.19 -1.77
C ALA A 31 20.59 15.89 -1.25
N ASP A 32 20.15 15.87 0.01
CA ASP A 32 19.51 14.70 0.63
C ASP A 32 18.22 14.32 -0.09
N VAL A 33 17.36 15.29 -0.45
CA VAL A 33 16.14 15.03 -1.22
C VAL A 33 16.46 14.37 -2.56
N ARG A 34 17.45 14.91 -3.29
CA ARG A 34 17.88 14.34 -4.58
C ARG A 34 18.43 12.94 -4.42
N ASP A 35 19.28 12.70 -3.43
CA ASP A 35 19.84 11.39 -3.14
C ASP A 35 18.72 10.39 -2.79
N TYR A 36 17.83 10.71 -1.85
CA TYR A 36 16.75 9.80 -1.47
C TYR A 36 15.80 9.46 -2.62
N VAL A 37 15.45 10.45 -3.45
CA VAL A 37 14.60 10.21 -4.63
C VAL A 37 15.33 9.35 -5.66
N SER A 38 16.63 9.56 -5.87
CA SER A 38 17.43 8.79 -6.83
C SER A 38 17.55 7.29 -6.51
N ARG A 39 17.40 6.92 -5.23
CA ARG A 39 17.50 5.53 -4.77
C ARG A 39 16.22 4.73 -4.98
N PHE A 40 15.06 5.39 -5.07
CA PHE A 40 13.78 4.72 -5.29
C PHE A 40 13.69 4.17 -6.71
N GLY A 41 13.17 2.94 -6.86
CA GLY A 41 12.98 2.30 -8.17
C GLY A 41 14.24 1.68 -8.80
N ARG A 42 15.41 1.83 -8.17
CA ARG A 42 16.65 1.11 -8.57
C ARG A 42 16.57 -0.40 -8.32
N LEU A 43 15.71 -0.79 -7.39
CA LEU A 43 15.33 -2.17 -7.14
C LEU A 43 13.83 -2.32 -7.39
N LYS A 44 13.45 -3.39 -8.09
CA LYS A 44 12.07 -3.68 -8.45
C LYS A 44 11.73 -5.10 -8.03
N LEU A 45 10.61 -5.27 -7.32
CA LEU A 45 10.01 -6.58 -7.07
C LEU A 45 9.02 -6.88 -8.20
N ARG A 46 9.13 -8.05 -8.82
CA ARG A 46 8.30 -8.47 -9.95
C ARG A 46 7.83 -9.91 -9.75
N GLN A 47 6.69 -10.23 -10.33
CA GLN A 47 6.23 -11.60 -10.43
C GLN A 47 6.90 -12.26 -11.64
N GLY A 48 7.54 -13.40 -11.42
CA GLY A 48 8.08 -14.23 -12.49
C GLY A 48 7.02 -15.09 -13.17
N ALA A 49 7.38 -15.75 -14.26
CA ALA A 49 6.46 -16.51 -15.10
C ALA A 49 5.81 -17.69 -14.37
N ALA A 50 6.48 -18.27 -13.37
CA ALA A 50 5.95 -19.37 -12.56
C ALA A 50 5.34 -18.90 -11.22
N GLY A 51 5.08 -17.59 -11.07
CA GLY A 51 4.57 -17.00 -9.83
C GLY A 51 5.63 -16.79 -8.75
N GLU A 52 6.91 -16.94 -9.09
CA GLU A 52 8.00 -16.60 -8.16
C GLU A 52 8.11 -15.09 -7.92
N LEU A 53 8.66 -14.71 -6.76
CA LEU A 53 8.98 -13.31 -6.48
C LEU A 53 10.43 -13.02 -6.85
N LEU A 54 10.63 -12.11 -7.80
CA LEU A 54 11.94 -11.72 -8.32
C LEU A 54 12.29 -10.32 -7.84
N LEU A 55 13.50 -10.16 -7.33
CA LEU A 55 14.11 -8.85 -7.09
C LEU A 55 15.08 -8.56 -8.24
N THR A 56 14.84 -7.47 -8.96
CA THR A 56 15.60 -7.06 -10.14
C THR A 56 16.24 -5.68 -9.96
N SER A 57 17.42 -5.47 -10.54
CA SER A 57 18.05 -4.15 -10.69
C SER A 57 18.65 -4.03 -12.08
N ASP A 58 18.63 -2.81 -12.61
CA ASP A 58 19.32 -2.39 -13.82
C ASP A 58 20.84 -2.24 -13.57
N ASP A 59 21.25 -2.17 -12.30
CA ASP A 59 22.62 -1.95 -11.85
C ASP A 59 23.19 -3.24 -11.20
N PRO A 60 24.17 -3.91 -11.84
CA PRO A 60 24.70 -5.17 -11.36
C PRO A 60 25.57 -5.00 -10.10
N LEU A 61 26.18 -3.83 -9.88
CA LEU A 61 26.95 -3.55 -8.67
C LEU A 61 26.03 -3.37 -7.48
N LEU A 62 24.91 -2.65 -7.67
CA LEU A 62 23.87 -2.53 -6.65
C LEU A 62 23.27 -3.90 -6.30
N MET A 63 22.95 -4.71 -7.31
CA MET A 63 22.42 -6.07 -7.07
C MET A 63 23.42 -6.94 -6.30
N LEU A 64 24.71 -6.86 -6.64
CA LEU A 64 25.75 -7.58 -5.92
C LEU A 64 25.87 -7.10 -4.46
N GLU A 65 25.89 -5.80 -4.21
CA GLU A 65 25.95 -5.23 -2.86
C GLU A 65 24.75 -5.69 -2.01
N VAL A 66 23.55 -5.55 -2.57
CA VAL A 66 22.29 -5.82 -1.89
C VAL A 66 22.11 -7.32 -1.64
N SER A 67 22.46 -8.18 -2.60
CA SER A 67 22.38 -9.65 -2.44
C SER A 67 23.35 -10.21 -1.41
N ARG A 68 24.48 -9.53 -1.16
CA ARG A 68 25.46 -9.90 -0.13
C ARG A 68 25.15 -9.29 1.24
N ASN A 69 24.18 -8.38 1.33
CA ASN A 69 23.80 -7.76 2.59
C ASN A 69 23.24 -8.79 3.58
N ARG A 70 23.70 -8.75 4.84
CA ARG A 70 23.31 -9.70 5.90
C ARG A 70 21.81 -9.74 6.16
N LYS A 71 21.07 -8.65 5.92
CA LYS A 71 19.62 -8.58 6.12
C LYS A 71 18.84 -9.25 4.97
N LEU A 72 19.31 -9.10 3.73
CA LEU A 72 18.61 -9.63 2.56
C LEU A 72 19.03 -11.07 2.23
N ARG A 73 20.30 -11.42 2.44
CA ARG A 73 20.86 -12.74 2.10
C ARG A 73 20.01 -13.93 2.57
N PRO A 74 19.46 -13.96 3.81
CA PRO A 74 18.61 -15.06 4.26
C PRO A 74 17.26 -15.18 3.54
N LEU A 75 16.83 -14.12 2.85
CA LEU A 75 15.56 -14.05 2.12
C LEU A 75 15.72 -14.42 0.64
N ILE A 76 16.96 -14.60 0.16
CA ILE A 76 17.27 -15.00 -1.21
C ILE A 76 17.25 -16.52 -1.31
N ARG A 77 16.47 -17.02 -2.27
CA ARG A 77 16.36 -18.45 -2.60
C ARG A 77 17.38 -18.86 -3.65
N GLU A 78 17.61 -18.00 -4.64
CA GLU A 78 18.48 -18.31 -5.77
C GLU A 78 19.04 -17.01 -6.39
N GLU A 79 20.32 -17.02 -6.77
CA GLU A 79 20.93 -15.98 -7.61
C GLU A 79 20.80 -16.44 -9.07
N ILE A 80 19.89 -15.82 -9.84
CA ILE A 80 19.60 -16.24 -11.23
C ILE A 80 20.69 -15.71 -12.17
N ASP A 81 20.96 -14.41 -12.07
CA ASP A 81 22.00 -13.71 -12.83
C ASP A 81 22.47 -12.45 -12.07
N GLN A 82 23.33 -11.64 -12.69
CA GLN A 82 23.87 -10.42 -12.07
C GLN A 82 22.85 -9.28 -11.88
N TYR A 83 21.63 -9.42 -12.42
CA TYR A 83 20.54 -8.43 -12.35
C TYR A 83 19.34 -8.94 -11.57
N THR A 84 19.26 -10.24 -11.28
CA THR A 84 18.05 -10.90 -10.79
C THR A 84 18.36 -11.93 -9.72
N VAL A 85 17.66 -11.80 -8.58
CA VAL A 85 17.63 -12.83 -7.54
C VAL A 85 16.19 -13.24 -7.27
N ARG A 86 15.97 -14.55 -7.06
CA ARG A 86 14.71 -15.09 -6.56
C ARG A 86 14.68 -14.92 -5.06
N VAL A 87 13.65 -14.28 -4.54
CA VAL A 87 13.42 -14.11 -3.10
C VAL A 87 12.22 -14.96 -2.66
N ASP A 88 12.11 -15.19 -1.36
CA ASP A 88 10.96 -15.90 -0.80
C ASP A 88 9.67 -15.07 -0.92
N SER A 89 8.72 -15.56 -1.71
CA SER A 89 7.40 -14.96 -1.92
C SER A 89 6.63 -14.74 -0.61
N GLY A 90 6.73 -15.69 0.34
CA GLY A 90 6.07 -15.61 1.65
C GLY A 90 6.69 -14.56 2.58
N LEU A 91 7.88 -14.08 2.24
CA LEU A 91 8.62 -13.08 3.02
C LEU A 91 8.74 -11.73 2.28
N ARG A 92 7.88 -11.44 1.29
CA ARG A 92 7.85 -10.16 0.55
C ARG A 92 7.93 -8.93 1.46
N GLY A 93 7.18 -8.93 2.57
CA GLY A 93 7.23 -7.84 3.56
C GLY A 93 8.59 -7.70 4.24
N HIS A 94 9.25 -8.81 4.58
CA HIS A 94 10.60 -8.81 5.14
C HIS A 94 11.64 -8.34 4.13
N VAL A 95 11.50 -8.72 2.86
CA VAL A 95 12.36 -8.25 1.76
C VAL A 95 12.25 -6.73 1.65
N LYS A 96 11.03 -6.17 1.57
CA LYS A 96 10.81 -4.72 1.50
C LYS A 96 11.40 -3.99 2.70
N LYS A 97 11.20 -4.52 3.92
CA LYS A 97 11.78 -3.93 5.14
C LYS A 97 13.31 -3.94 5.10
N ALA A 98 13.92 -5.07 4.71
CA ALA A 98 15.38 -5.16 4.58
C ALA A 98 15.93 -4.16 3.56
N LEU A 99 15.25 -3.98 2.43
CA LEU A 99 15.65 -3.03 1.38
C LEU A 99 15.53 -1.56 1.82
N VAL A 100 14.47 -1.22 2.55
CA VAL A 100 14.32 0.10 3.20
C VAL A 100 15.47 0.36 4.18
N ASP A 101 15.80 -0.62 5.01
CA ASP A 101 16.89 -0.52 5.98
C ASP A 101 18.28 -0.38 5.32
N ILE A 102 18.46 -0.94 4.12
CA ILE A 102 19.69 -0.80 3.32
C ILE A 102 19.74 0.58 2.63
N GLY A 103 18.62 1.30 2.56
CA GLY A 103 18.51 2.60 1.93
C GLY A 103 18.10 2.56 0.46
N TYR A 104 17.69 1.39 -0.05
CA TYR A 104 17.23 1.18 -1.42
C TYR A 104 15.84 0.54 -1.41
N PRO A 105 14.77 1.30 -1.11
CA PRO A 105 13.42 0.76 -1.14
C PRO A 105 13.09 0.22 -2.54
N ALA A 106 12.57 -1.01 -2.60
CA ALA A 106 12.09 -1.56 -3.86
C ALA A 106 10.77 -0.92 -4.28
N GLU A 107 10.66 -0.65 -5.57
CA GLU A 107 9.37 -0.48 -6.23
C GLU A 107 8.69 -1.84 -6.36
N ASP A 108 7.46 -1.94 -5.91
CA ASP A 108 6.77 -3.23 -5.78
C ASP A 108 5.76 -3.42 -6.92
N LEU A 109 6.15 -4.18 -7.94
CA LEU A 109 5.41 -4.43 -9.17
C LEU A 109 4.94 -5.89 -9.28
N ALA A 110 5.06 -6.67 -8.20
CA ALA A 110 4.66 -8.08 -8.21
C ALA A 110 3.13 -8.30 -8.16
N GLY A 111 2.34 -7.23 -8.08
CA GLY A 111 0.88 -7.31 -8.00
C GLY A 111 0.39 -7.99 -6.71
N TYR A 112 -0.88 -8.40 -6.71
CA TYR A 112 -1.50 -9.19 -5.65
C TYR A 112 -2.10 -10.45 -6.25
N VAL A 113 -2.19 -11.50 -5.44
CA VAL A 113 -2.99 -12.68 -5.80
C VAL A 113 -4.45 -12.30 -5.63
N ASP A 114 -5.29 -12.66 -6.59
CA ASP A 114 -6.73 -12.41 -6.50
C ASP A 114 -7.31 -13.11 -5.26
N GLY A 115 -7.97 -12.31 -4.42
CA GLY A 115 -8.69 -12.82 -3.25
C GLY A 115 -9.96 -13.55 -3.66
N ALA A 116 -10.48 -14.40 -2.77
CA ALA A 116 -11.83 -14.93 -2.93
C ALA A 116 -12.84 -13.79 -3.04
N GLY A 117 -13.74 -13.85 -4.01
CA GLY A 117 -14.71 -12.80 -4.28
C GLY A 117 -15.76 -12.66 -3.17
N LEU A 118 -16.17 -11.43 -2.90
CA LEU A 118 -17.28 -11.09 -2.03
C LEU A 118 -18.13 -10.01 -2.70
N SER A 119 -19.33 -10.37 -3.11
CA SER A 119 -20.25 -9.42 -3.75
C SER A 119 -20.94 -8.55 -2.71
N LEU A 120 -20.62 -7.26 -2.69
CA LEU A 120 -21.23 -6.31 -1.77
C LEU A 120 -21.41 -4.94 -2.40
N HIS A 121 -22.42 -4.20 -1.95
CA HIS A 121 -22.58 -2.78 -2.29
C HIS A 121 -23.01 -1.98 -1.07
N LEU A 122 -22.67 -0.69 -1.07
CA LEU A 122 -23.18 0.27 -0.11
C LEU A 122 -24.66 0.50 -0.37
N LEU A 123 -25.46 0.47 0.70
CA LEU A 123 -26.88 0.76 0.61
C LEU A 123 -27.10 2.26 0.37
N PRO A 124 -28.20 2.65 -0.31
CA PRO A 124 -28.55 4.07 -0.47
C PRO A 124 -29.07 4.70 0.82
N ALA A 125 -29.49 3.88 1.79
CA ALA A 125 -30.00 4.31 3.09
C ALA A 125 -29.62 3.31 4.19
N MET A 126 -29.39 3.81 5.39
CA MET A 126 -29.06 2.99 6.58
C MET A 126 -30.27 2.13 6.96
N ARG A 127 -30.05 0.84 7.29
CA ARG A 127 -31.13 -0.07 7.73
C ARG A 127 -31.80 0.41 9.02
N SER A 128 -31.01 0.89 9.97
CA SER A 128 -31.46 1.29 11.31
C SER A 128 -32.37 2.52 11.31
N ALA A 129 -32.03 3.54 10.51
CA ALA A 129 -32.70 4.83 10.52
C ALA A 129 -33.55 5.12 9.27
N GLY A 130 -33.41 4.33 8.20
CA GLY A 130 -34.01 4.60 6.89
C GLY A 130 -33.52 5.89 6.24
N GLN A 131 -32.50 6.54 6.80
CA GLN A 131 -31.98 7.80 6.30
C GLN A 131 -31.02 7.55 5.13
N PRO A 132 -31.13 8.34 4.04
CA PRO A 132 -30.16 8.28 2.95
C PRO A 132 -28.75 8.51 3.46
N PHE A 133 -27.80 7.76 2.94
CA PHE A 133 -26.38 8.01 3.20
C PHE A 133 -25.56 7.82 1.93
N SER A 134 -24.42 8.50 1.89
CA SER A 134 -23.41 8.34 0.86
C SER A 134 -22.04 8.72 1.42
N LEU A 135 -20.98 8.25 0.77
CA LEU A 135 -19.63 8.66 1.10
C LEU A 135 -19.46 10.17 0.84
N ARG A 136 -18.81 10.88 1.76
CA ARG A 136 -18.42 12.28 1.57
C ARG A 136 -17.33 12.37 0.50
N HIS A 137 -17.17 13.53 -0.13
CA HIS A 137 -16.18 13.74 -1.21
C HIS A 137 -14.77 13.23 -0.84
N TYR A 138 -14.23 13.65 0.31
CA TYR A 138 -12.90 13.21 0.74
C TYR A 138 -12.80 11.70 1.02
N GLN A 139 -13.91 11.04 1.34
CA GLN A 139 -13.95 9.59 1.53
C GLN A 139 -13.93 8.88 0.19
N GLN A 140 -14.66 9.41 -0.80
CA GLN A 140 -14.62 8.92 -2.19
C GLN A 140 -13.21 9.07 -2.77
N ASP A 141 -12.58 10.24 -2.60
CA ASP A 141 -11.19 10.48 -3.02
C ASP A 141 -10.23 9.47 -2.39
N ALA A 142 -10.38 9.21 -1.08
CA ALA A 142 -9.56 8.25 -0.35
C ALA A 142 -9.71 6.83 -0.92
N VAL A 143 -10.95 6.41 -1.22
CA VAL A 143 -11.25 5.10 -1.84
C VAL A 143 -10.64 5.01 -3.24
N GLU A 144 -10.80 6.04 -4.07
CA GLU A 144 -10.28 6.06 -5.45
C GLU A 144 -8.75 6.06 -5.49
N VAL A 145 -8.09 6.82 -4.61
CA VAL A 145 -6.62 6.81 -4.49
C VAL A 145 -6.11 5.44 -4.07
N PHE A 146 -6.78 4.77 -3.13
CA PHE A 146 -6.39 3.43 -2.70
C PHE A 146 -6.61 2.37 -3.77
N HIS A 147 -7.76 2.43 -4.46
CA HIS A 147 -8.09 1.50 -5.53
C HIS A 147 -7.20 1.70 -6.75
N ALA A 148 -6.78 2.95 -7.04
CA ALA A 148 -5.95 3.34 -8.17
C ALA A 148 -6.39 2.70 -9.50
N ARG A 149 -7.72 2.67 -9.73
CA ARG A 149 -8.40 2.06 -10.88
C ARG A 149 -8.05 0.58 -11.12
N GLY A 150 -7.75 -0.18 -10.07
CA GLY A 150 -7.38 -1.60 -10.17
C GLY A 150 -6.01 -1.83 -10.80
N SER A 151 -5.15 -0.80 -10.88
CA SER A 151 -3.79 -0.94 -11.39
C SER A 151 -2.90 -1.73 -10.42
N VAL A 152 -1.76 -2.22 -10.91
CA VAL A 152 -0.73 -2.89 -10.07
C VAL A 152 -0.17 -2.00 -8.96
N HIS A 153 -0.37 -0.68 -9.04
CA HIS A 153 0.00 0.30 -8.02
C HIS A 153 -1.10 0.53 -6.97
N GLY A 154 -2.30 -0.01 -7.18
CA GLY A 154 -3.45 0.08 -6.26
C GLY A 154 -3.59 -1.13 -5.36
N GLY A 155 -4.62 -1.12 -4.51
CA GLY A 155 -5.01 -2.27 -3.67
C GLY A 155 -4.19 -2.44 -2.39
N SER A 156 -3.20 -1.58 -2.14
CA SER A 156 -2.45 -1.52 -0.89
C SER A 156 -1.97 -0.12 -0.59
N GLY A 157 -2.13 0.31 0.65
CA GLY A 157 -1.70 1.63 1.08
C GLY A 157 -2.15 1.93 2.50
N VAL A 158 -1.85 3.15 2.95
CA VAL A 158 -2.26 3.66 4.25
C VAL A 158 -3.07 4.92 4.03
N ILE A 159 -4.33 4.90 4.49
CA ILE A 159 -5.19 6.09 4.52
C ILE A 159 -5.20 6.62 5.96
N VAL A 160 -4.80 7.88 6.12
CA VAL A 160 -4.77 8.55 7.43
C VAL A 160 -5.96 9.49 7.55
N LEU A 161 -6.84 9.22 8.52
CA LEU A 161 -8.04 10.02 8.78
C LEU A 161 -8.18 10.31 10.29
N PRO A 162 -8.58 11.55 10.67
CA PRO A 162 -8.78 11.88 12.07
C PRO A 162 -9.94 11.07 12.69
N CYS A 163 -10.04 11.09 14.01
CA CYS A 163 -11.17 10.48 14.73
C CYS A 163 -12.49 11.14 14.26
N GLY A 164 -13.53 10.33 14.06
CA GLY A 164 -14.84 10.80 13.58
C GLY A 164 -14.95 11.10 12.08
N ALA A 165 -13.86 11.03 11.30
CA ALA A 165 -13.91 11.30 9.85
C ALA A 165 -14.54 10.17 9.00
N GLY A 166 -14.98 9.07 9.63
CA GLY A 166 -15.58 7.92 8.95
C GLY A 166 -14.54 6.96 8.35
N LYS A 167 -13.58 6.52 9.17
CA LYS A 167 -12.61 5.47 8.79
C LYS A 167 -13.30 4.18 8.34
N THR A 168 -14.36 3.79 9.05
CA THR A 168 -15.18 2.63 8.74
C THR A 168 -15.83 2.74 7.35
N LEU A 169 -16.43 3.89 7.05
CA LEU A 169 -17.06 4.17 5.75
C LEU A 169 -16.07 4.06 4.59
N VAL A 170 -14.85 4.58 4.77
CA VAL A 170 -13.80 4.47 3.76
C VAL A 170 -13.38 3.02 3.56
N GLY A 171 -13.26 2.23 4.63
CA GLY A 171 -13.00 0.80 4.52
C GLY A 171 -14.11 0.06 3.76
N MET A 172 -15.38 0.36 4.04
CA MET A 172 -16.50 -0.23 3.29
C MET A 172 -16.52 0.19 1.82
N GLY A 173 -16.16 1.44 1.51
CA GLY A 173 -15.99 1.89 0.12
C GLY A 173 -14.84 1.17 -0.60
N VAL A 174 -13.73 0.89 0.10
CA VAL A 174 -12.64 0.06 -0.44
C VAL A 174 -13.12 -1.38 -0.67
N MET A 175 -13.85 -1.96 0.28
CA MET A 175 -14.44 -3.30 0.13
C MET A 175 -15.37 -3.38 -1.08
N GLU A 176 -16.23 -2.37 -1.28
CA GLU A 176 -17.11 -2.28 -2.45
C GLU A 176 -16.32 -2.16 -3.77
N LYS A 177 -15.21 -1.44 -3.80
CA LYS A 177 -14.41 -1.36 -5.04
C LYS A 177 -13.66 -2.64 -5.35
N LEU A 178 -13.16 -3.33 -4.32
CA LEU A 178 -12.34 -4.52 -4.49
C LEU A 178 -13.15 -5.81 -4.64
N GLN A 179 -14.38 -5.89 -4.13
CA GLN A 179 -15.25 -7.08 -4.20
C GLN A 179 -14.55 -8.37 -3.75
N THR A 180 -13.79 -8.30 -2.65
CA THR A 180 -12.99 -9.43 -2.12
C THR A 180 -13.25 -9.66 -0.64
N ASN A 181 -13.13 -10.92 -0.22
CA ASN A 181 -13.16 -11.30 1.18
C ASN A 181 -12.15 -10.48 1.97
N THR A 182 -12.64 -9.80 3.01
CA THR A 182 -11.86 -8.80 3.74
C THR A 182 -11.67 -9.24 5.18
N LEU A 183 -10.41 -9.29 5.63
CA LEU A 183 -10.06 -9.45 7.05
C LEU A 183 -9.90 -8.07 7.70
N ILE A 184 -10.76 -7.77 8.67
CA ILE A 184 -10.71 -6.52 9.43
C ILE A 184 -10.08 -6.79 10.79
N LEU A 185 -8.93 -6.19 11.04
CA LEU A 185 -8.21 -6.29 12.32
C LEU A 185 -8.48 -5.04 13.15
N THR A 186 -8.90 -5.24 14.41
CA THR A 186 -9.15 -4.15 15.35
C THR A 186 -8.39 -4.37 16.66
N THR A 187 -8.34 -3.37 17.53
CA THR A 187 -7.56 -3.43 18.78
C THR A 187 -8.29 -4.09 19.95
N ASN A 188 -9.61 -4.30 19.85
CA ASN A 188 -10.42 -4.90 20.91
C ASN A 188 -11.81 -5.34 20.38
N THR A 189 -12.49 -6.21 21.14
CA THR A 189 -13.82 -6.75 20.80
C THR A 189 -14.90 -5.68 20.63
N VAL A 190 -14.80 -4.52 21.32
CA VAL A 190 -15.78 -3.43 21.15
C VAL A 190 -15.67 -2.83 19.74
N ALA A 191 -14.45 -2.61 19.25
CA ALA A 191 -14.22 -2.14 17.90
C ALA A 191 -14.64 -3.18 16.84
N VAL A 192 -14.47 -4.48 17.11
CA VAL A 192 -15.00 -5.56 16.23
C VAL A 192 -16.50 -5.43 16.07
N ARG A 193 -17.25 -5.34 17.17
CA ARG A 193 -18.72 -5.24 17.12
C ARG A 193 -19.18 -3.96 16.41
N GLN A 194 -18.51 -2.84 16.64
CA GLN A 194 -18.78 -1.59 15.90
C GLN A 194 -18.62 -1.76 14.39
N TRP A 195 -17.60 -2.49 13.93
CA TRP A 195 -17.44 -2.80 12.51
C TRP A 195 -18.57 -3.69 11.99
N MET A 196 -18.95 -4.73 12.73
CA MET A 196 -20.04 -5.63 12.34
C MET A 196 -21.38 -4.88 12.22
N ASP A 197 -21.70 -4.04 13.20
CA ASP A 197 -22.92 -3.24 13.22
C ASP A 197 -22.98 -2.27 12.01
N GLU A 198 -21.86 -1.58 11.75
CA GLU A 198 -21.75 -0.65 10.61
C GLU A 198 -21.84 -1.37 9.25
N LEU A 199 -21.20 -2.53 9.11
CA LEU A 199 -21.28 -3.35 7.90
C LEU A 199 -22.71 -3.81 7.63
N HIS A 200 -23.39 -4.33 8.64
CA HIS A 200 -24.77 -4.77 8.51
C HIS A 200 -25.72 -3.60 8.16
N ASP A 201 -25.53 -2.46 8.82
CA ASP A 201 -26.40 -1.28 8.65
C ASP A 201 -26.25 -0.60 7.28
N LYS A 202 -25.04 -0.63 6.69
CA LYS A 202 -24.68 0.20 5.53
C LYS A 202 -24.32 -0.57 4.28
N THR A 203 -24.22 -1.90 4.34
CA THR A 203 -23.89 -2.73 3.18
C THR A 203 -24.98 -3.76 2.88
N SER A 204 -24.88 -4.36 1.70
CA SER A 204 -25.76 -5.45 1.26
C SER A 204 -25.45 -6.80 1.91
N LEU A 205 -24.41 -6.91 2.74
CA LEU A 205 -24.01 -8.17 3.37
C LEU A 205 -25.08 -8.71 4.31
N ASP A 206 -25.29 -10.02 4.26
CA ASP A 206 -26.07 -10.76 5.25
C ASP A 206 -25.24 -10.94 6.54
N PRO A 207 -25.85 -10.90 7.74
CA PRO A 207 -25.16 -11.22 8.99
C PRO A 207 -24.36 -12.54 8.96
N ALA A 208 -24.83 -13.56 8.24
CA ALA A 208 -24.14 -14.84 8.11
C ALA A 208 -22.84 -14.76 7.28
N GLU A 209 -22.65 -13.71 6.48
CA GLU A 209 -21.43 -13.45 5.72
C GLU A 209 -20.36 -12.73 6.56
N ILE A 210 -20.70 -12.29 7.78
CA ILE A 210 -19.81 -11.55 8.68
C ILE A 210 -19.36 -12.46 9.83
N GLY A 211 -18.12 -12.94 9.78
CA GLY A 211 -17.51 -13.76 10.83
C GLY A 211 -16.77 -12.94 11.89
N GLU A 212 -16.93 -13.33 13.16
CA GLU A 212 -16.12 -12.82 14.29
C GLU A 212 -15.07 -13.85 14.70
N TYR A 213 -13.82 -13.40 14.87
CA TYR A 213 -12.70 -14.20 15.40
C TYR A 213 -12.03 -13.39 16.52
N THR A 214 -12.48 -13.55 17.77
CA THR A 214 -12.00 -12.81 18.95
C THR A 214 -11.39 -13.69 20.04
#